data_AF-A0A3R7W9A1-F1
#
_entry.id   AF-A0A3R7W9A1-F1
#
_cell.length_a   1.000
_cell.length_b   1.000
_cell.length_c   1.000
_cell.angle_alpha   90.00
_cell.angle_beta   90.00
_cell.angle_gamma   90.00
#
_symmetry.space_group_name_H-M   'P 1'
#
loop_
_entity.id
_entity.type
_entity.pdbx_description
1 polymer ?
#
loop_
_entity_poly.entity_id
_entity_poly.type
_entity_poly.pdbx_seq_one_letter_code
_entity_poly.pdbx_strand_id
1 'polypeptide(L)'
;MSVGEEKTVTIPSEEAYGSWDEERVLVLPRDMVPDEVAVVGQSLYQPQGVVISVDDEAVVIDQNHHLAGEDLTFTITLVEIL
;
A
#
# COMPACT_ATOMS: atom_id res chain seq x y z
N MET A 1 -20.02 -16.20 -13.37
CA MET A 1 -19.58 -15.77 -14.72
C MET A 1 -19.54 -17.00 -15.60
N SER A 2 -19.88 -16.84 -16.86
CA SER A 2 -19.79 -17.85 -17.92
C SER A 2 -18.48 -17.67 -18.70
N VAL A 3 -17.95 -18.72 -19.33
CA VAL A 3 -16.73 -18.59 -20.13
C VAL A 3 -16.93 -17.55 -21.24
N GLY A 4 -16.01 -16.59 -21.34
CA GLY A 4 -16.06 -15.43 -22.23
C GLY A 4 -16.83 -14.23 -21.68
N GLU A 5 -17.49 -14.34 -20.52
CA GLU A 5 -18.19 -13.22 -19.89
C GLU A 5 -17.19 -12.22 -19.28
N GLU A 6 -17.38 -10.94 -19.60
CA GLU A 6 -16.72 -9.81 -18.95
C GLU A 6 -17.67 -9.20 -17.91
N LYS A 7 -17.15 -8.92 -16.71
CA LYS A 7 -17.90 -8.27 -15.63
C LYS A 7 -17.04 -7.26 -14.91
N THR A 8 -17.56 -6.06 -14.69
CA THR A 8 -16.96 -5.08 -13.79
C THR A 8 -17.50 -5.25 -12.38
N VAL A 9 -16.61 -5.30 -11.39
CA VAL A 9 -16.94 -5.41 -9.96
C VAL A 9 -16.15 -4.36 -9.19
N THR A 10 -16.78 -3.77 -8.18
CA THR A 10 -16.11 -2.92 -7.20
C THR A 10 -16.01 -3.69 -5.89
N ILE A 11 -14.80 -3.77 -5.35
CA ILE A 11 -14.47 -4.48 -4.11
C ILE A 11 -14.12 -3.40 -3.07
N PRO A 12 -14.87 -3.32 -1.97
CA PRO A 12 -14.55 -2.40 -0.88
C PRO A 12 -13.14 -2.65 -0.33
N SER A 13 -12.47 -1.62 0.19
CA SER A 13 -11.10 -1.75 0.72
C SER A 13 -10.97 -2.86 1.76
N GLU A 14 -11.97 -3.05 2.62
CA GLU A 14 -12.04 -4.09 3.66
C GLU A 14 -12.00 -5.52 3.10
N GLU A 15 -12.52 -5.73 1.88
CA GLU A 15 -12.52 -7.01 1.17
C GLU A 15 -11.38 -7.12 0.12
N ALA A 16 -10.62 -6.04 -0.09
CA ALA A 16 -9.49 -5.96 -1.00
C ALA A 16 -8.14 -6.03 -0.26
N TYR A 17 -7.45 -4.89 -0.09
CA TYR A 17 -6.15 -4.81 0.58
C TYR A 17 -6.23 -4.38 2.05
N GLY A 18 -7.43 -4.35 2.61
CA GLY A 18 -7.71 -3.91 3.97
C GLY A 18 -7.93 -2.39 4.07
N SER A 19 -8.39 -1.96 5.23
CA SER A 19 -8.38 -0.55 5.62
C SER A 19 -6.96 -0.05 5.80
N TRP A 20 -6.74 1.24 5.57
CA TRP A 20 -5.51 1.89 6.00
C TRP A 20 -5.46 1.94 7.53
N ASP A 21 -4.33 1.56 8.10
CA ASP A 21 -4.13 1.40 9.53
C ASP A 21 -3.08 2.39 10.05
N GLU A 22 -3.51 3.28 10.95
CA GLU A 22 -2.66 4.27 11.63
C GLU A 22 -1.53 3.60 12.42
N GLU A 23 -1.75 2.41 12.98
CA GLU A 23 -0.74 1.68 13.76
C GLU A 23 0.38 1.12 12.88
N ARG A 24 0.17 1.09 11.56
CA ARG A 24 1.17 0.67 10.55
C ARG A 24 1.99 1.86 10.03
N VAL A 25 1.82 3.04 10.60
CA VAL A 25 2.70 4.19 10.37
C VAL A 25 3.80 4.20 11.43
N LEU A 26 5.04 3.99 11.00
CA LEU A 26 6.20 4.00 11.86
C LEU A 26 6.85 5.39 11.85
N VAL A 27 7.03 5.98 13.03
CA VAL A 27 7.79 7.22 13.21
C VAL A 27 9.13 6.87 13.84
N LEU A 28 10.21 7.16 13.13
CA LEU A 28 11.59 6.97 13.62
C LEU A 28 12.27 8.32 13.83
N PRO A 29 13.06 8.49 14.90
CA PRO A 29 13.95 9.62 15.05
C PRO A 29 14.86 9.78 13.82
N ARG A 30 15.11 11.02 13.39
CA ARG A 30 15.87 11.32 12.16
C ARG A 30 17.30 10.78 12.18
N ASP A 31 17.91 10.71 13.36
CA ASP A 31 19.28 10.20 13.59
C ASP A 31 19.39 8.68 13.46
N MET A 32 18.28 7.95 13.51
CA MET A 32 18.22 6.50 13.35
C MET A 32 18.08 6.07 11.87
N VAL A 33 17.80 7.01 10.97
CA VAL A 33 17.56 6.73 9.54
C VAL A 33 18.70 7.29 8.69
N PRO A 34 19.40 6.44 7.91
CA PRO A 34 20.47 6.90 7.02
C PRO A 34 19.97 7.89 5.97
N ASP A 35 20.79 8.87 5.63
CA ASP A 35 20.46 9.93 4.67
C ASP A 35 20.15 9.40 3.27
N GLU A 36 20.74 8.26 2.89
CA GLU A 36 20.50 7.61 1.60
C GLU A 36 19.09 7.04 1.45
N VAL A 37 18.39 6.86 2.57
CA VAL A 37 17.03 6.30 2.61
C VAL A 37 15.97 7.26 3.16
N ALA A 38 16.39 8.39 3.74
CA ALA A 38 15.50 9.44 4.23
C ALA A 38 15.00 10.35 3.09
N VAL A 39 14.37 9.75 2.07
CA VAL A 39 13.80 10.47 0.92
C VAL A 39 12.33 10.11 0.76
N VAL A 40 11.45 11.11 0.72
CA VAL A 40 10.01 10.91 0.52
C VAL A 40 9.75 10.13 -0.79
N GLY A 41 8.90 9.11 -0.71
CA GLY A 41 8.58 8.19 -1.79
C GLY A 41 9.52 6.98 -1.88
N GLN A 42 10.59 6.92 -1.10
CA GLN A 42 11.51 5.79 -1.13
C GLN A 42 10.90 4.56 -0.48
N SER A 43 10.88 3.46 -1.23
CA SER A 43 10.48 2.14 -0.71
C SER A 43 11.63 1.52 0.08
N LEU A 44 11.32 1.09 1.28
CA LEU A 44 12.20 0.40 2.19
C LEU A 44 11.83 -1.08 2.24
N TYR A 45 12.83 -1.95 2.33
CA TYR A 45 12.64 -3.39 2.48
C TYR A 45 12.68 -3.82 3.95
N GLN A 46 13.42 -3.11 4.80
CA GLN A 46 13.55 -3.39 6.23
C GLN A 46 13.77 -2.07 7.00
N PRO A 47 12.76 -1.58 7.75
CA PRO A 47 11.38 -2.07 7.79
C PRO A 47 10.72 -1.96 6.40
N GLN A 48 9.78 -2.85 6.09
CA GLN A 48 9.06 -2.77 4.82
C GLN A 48 8.08 -1.60 4.86
N GLY A 49 8.19 -0.67 3.91
CA GLY A 49 7.28 0.49 3.85
C GLY A 49 7.74 1.56 2.87
N VAL A 50 7.05 2.69 2.85
CA VAL A 50 7.39 3.85 2.02
C VAL A 50 7.59 5.06 2.92
N VAL A 51 8.68 5.80 2.73
CA VAL A 51 8.88 7.07 3.43
C VAL A 51 7.86 8.08 2.93
N ILE A 52 7.00 8.59 3.83
CA ILE A 52 5.95 9.56 3.48
C ILE A 52 6.27 10.97 3.96
N SER A 53 7.14 11.12 4.96
CA SER A 53 7.60 12.42 5.47
C SER A 53 9.02 12.32 6.03
N VAL A 54 9.76 13.41 5.87
CA VAL A 54 11.12 13.58 6.41
C VAL A 54 11.25 15.02 6.89
N ASP A 55 11.63 15.20 8.15
CA ASP A 55 11.98 16.49 8.74
C ASP A 55 13.25 16.38 9.61
N ASP A 56 13.60 17.47 10.30
CA ASP A 56 14.82 17.54 11.11
C ASP A 56 14.76 16.65 12.37
N GLU A 57 13.56 16.27 12.82
CA GLU A 57 13.35 15.51 14.06
C GLU A 57 13.03 14.03 13.78
N ALA A 58 12.27 13.75 12.71
CA ALA A 58 11.73 12.43 12.44
C ALA A 58 11.62 12.08 10.94
N VAL A 59 11.55 10.77 10.70
CA VAL A 59 11.17 10.16 9.42
C VAL A 59 9.92 9.33 9.65
N VAL A 60 8.91 9.51 8.80
CA VAL A 60 7.65 8.79 8.84
C VAL A 60 7.61 7.78 7.71
N ILE A 61 7.36 6.51 8.05
CA ILE A 61 7.35 5.37 7.13
C ILE A 61 5.97 4.72 7.19
N ASP A 62 5.27 4.68 6.07
CA ASP A 62 4.00 3.95 5.93
C ASP A 62 4.26 2.48 5.58
N GLN A 63 3.81 1.56 6.44
CA GLN A 63 3.90 0.10 6.22
C GLN A 63 2.56 -0.52 5.77
N ASN A 64 1.58 0.31 5.44
CA ASN A 64 0.35 -0.15 4.81
C ASN A 64 0.63 -0.68 3.41
N HIS A 65 -0.26 -1.55 2.93
CA HIS A 65 -0.27 -1.88 1.51
C HIS A 65 -0.53 -0.60 0.70
N HIS A 66 0.10 -0.44 -0.47
CA HIS A 66 -0.05 0.77 -1.29
C HIS A 66 -1.51 1.08 -1.70
N LEU A 67 -2.39 0.08 -1.66
CA LEU A 67 -3.81 0.16 -1.98
C LEU A 67 -4.72 -0.01 -0.74
N ALA A 68 -4.17 0.05 0.47
CA ALA A 68 -4.97 -0.03 1.69
C ALA A 68 -5.87 1.21 1.82
N GLY A 69 -7.12 1.01 2.21
CA GLY A 69 -8.13 2.08 2.29
C GLY A 69 -8.77 2.46 0.96
N GLU A 70 -8.34 1.86 -0.16
CA GLU A 70 -8.89 2.15 -1.49
C GLU A 70 -9.90 1.08 -1.92
N ASP A 71 -11.07 1.52 -2.39
CA ASP A 71 -12.03 0.66 -3.07
C ASP A 71 -11.55 0.35 -4.49
N LEU A 72 -11.47 -0.94 -4.83
CA LEU A 72 -10.89 -1.36 -6.09
C LEU A 72 -11.95 -1.78 -7.11
N THR A 73 -11.88 -1.21 -8.30
CA THR A 73 -12.76 -1.60 -9.41
C THR A 73 -11.98 -2.42 -10.42
N PHE A 74 -12.44 -3.65 -10.67
CA PHE A 74 -11.85 -4.58 -11.63
C PHE A 74 -12.83 -4.87 -12.75
N THR A 75 -12.32 -4.91 -13.98
CA THR A 75 -13.01 -5.55 -15.11
C THR A 75 -12.38 -6.91 -15.31
N ILE A 76 -13.16 -7.96 -15.04
CA ILE A 76 -12.72 -9.35 -15.02
C ILE A 76 -13.35 -10.07 -16.22
N THR A 77 -12.55 -10.85 -16.96
CA THR A 77 -13.04 -11.75 -18.01
C THR A 77 -12.77 -13.19 -17.62
N LEU A 78 -13.79 -14.05 -17.66
CA LEU A 78 -13.60 -15.48 -17.44
C LEU A 78 -13.09 -16.14 -18.72
N VAL A 79 -11.78 -16.41 -18.79
CA VAL A 79 -11.13 -16.90 -20.01
C VAL A 79 -11.50 -18.36 -20.32
N GLU A 80 -11.41 -19.25 -19.34
CA GLU A 80 -11.72 -20.68 -19.51
C GLU A 80 -12.03 -21.34 -18.15
N ILE A 81 -12.56 -22.57 -18.20
CA ILE A 81 -12.72 -23.46 -17.06
C ILE A 81 -11.93 -24.74 -17.38
N LEU A 82 -10.91 -25.05 -16.56
CA LEU A 82 -10.01 -26.18 -16.73
C LEU A 82 -10.58 -27.48 -16.12
#